data_AF-A0A7S0JV69-F1
#
_entry.id   AF-A0A7S0JV69-F1
#
_cell.length_a   1.000
_cell.length_b   1.000
_cell.length_c   1.000
_cell.angle_alpha   90.00
_cell.angle_beta   90.00
_cell.angle_gamma   90.00
#
_symmetry.space_group_name_H-M   'P 1'
#
loop_
_entity.id
_entity.type
_entity.pdbx_description
1 polymer ?
#
loop_
_entity_poly.entity_id
_entity_poly.type
_entity_poly.pdbx_seq_one_letter_code
_entity_poly.pdbx_strand_id
1 'polypeptide(L)'
;VHQLTRAHSLQYVELVQSLSAAVANAVAPIPFTPVLQRTVGGASATETKAGLSDTSFSPGTFMAASRAAGAAIRAVDAVVTGECRHALCVVRPPGHHAGINGLLEGAACSASCGFCVFNTAAVAALHALDTWVPGGAAL
;
A
#
# COMPACT_ATOMS: atom_id res chain seq x y z
N VAL A 1 9.31 2.59 -6.82
CA VAL A 1 8.69 1.30 -7.21
C VAL A 1 9.34 0.13 -6.47
N HIS A 2 10.67 -0.05 -6.54
CA HIS A 2 11.38 -1.17 -5.90
C HIS A 2 10.98 -1.48 -4.45
N GLN A 3 10.91 -0.48 -3.57
CA GLN A 3 10.53 -0.69 -2.17
C GLN A 3 9.08 -1.15 -1.97
N LEU A 4 8.17 -0.75 -2.87
CA LEU A 4 6.76 -1.16 -2.82
C LEU A 4 6.61 -2.62 -3.27
N THR A 5 7.35 -3.03 -4.31
CA THR A 5 7.32 -4.39 -4.88
C THR A 5 7.93 -5.47 -3.96
N ARG A 6 8.43 -5.07 -2.79
CA ARG A 6 8.87 -6.01 -1.75
C ARG A 6 7.71 -6.47 -0.87
N ALA A 7 6.79 -5.56 -0.56
CA ALA A 7 5.60 -5.84 0.24
C ALA A 7 4.39 -6.25 -0.62
N HIS A 8 4.48 -6.02 -1.92
CA HIS A 8 3.38 -6.16 -2.86
C HIS A 8 3.82 -6.80 -4.17
N SER A 9 2.91 -7.50 -4.85
CA SER A 9 3.19 -8.04 -6.17
C SER A 9 3.42 -6.90 -7.19
N LEU A 10 4.26 -7.16 -8.20
CA LEU A 10 4.50 -6.21 -9.28
C LEU A 10 3.20 -5.82 -9.99
N GLN A 11 2.36 -6.82 -10.30
CA GLN A 11 1.05 -6.64 -10.90
C GLN A 11 0.18 -5.66 -10.09
N TYR A 12 0.17 -5.78 -8.76
CA TYR A 12 -0.59 -4.87 -7.91
C TYR A 12 -0.03 -3.45 -7.95
N VAL A 13 1.29 -3.27 -7.83
CA VAL A 13 1.92 -1.94 -7.85
C VAL A 13 1.68 -1.23 -9.18
N GLU A 14 1.79 -1.95 -10.30
CA GLU A 14 1.51 -1.43 -11.65
C GLU A 14 0.03 -1.06 -11.82
N LEU A 15 -0.89 -1.87 -11.29
CA LEU A 15 -2.31 -1.54 -11.28
C LEU A 15 -2.57 -0.24 -10.53
N VAL A 16 -2.07 -0.10 -9.30
CA VAL A 16 -2.25 1.13 -8.50
C VAL A 16 -1.65 2.35 -9.21
N GLN A 17 -0.50 2.19 -9.87
CA GLN A 17 0.13 3.26 -10.65
C GLN A 17 -0.71 3.64 -11.87
N SER A 18 -1.26 2.68 -12.60
CA SER A 18 -2.11 2.95 -13.78
C SER A 18 -3.42 3.64 -13.39
N LEU A 19 -3.99 3.31 -12.22
CA LEU A 19 -5.16 4.01 -11.69
C LEU A 19 -4.89 5.50 -11.44
N SER A 20 -3.65 5.89 -11.12
CA SER A 20 -3.28 7.30 -10.97
C SER A 20 -3.50 8.10 -12.25
N ALA A 21 -3.24 7.50 -13.42
CA ALA A 21 -3.51 8.14 -14.71
C ALA A 21 -5.03 8.13 -15.01
N ALA A 22 -5.72 7.02 -14.72
CA ALA A 22 -7.15 6.88 -14.96
C ALA A 22 -7.99 7.92 -14.19
N VAL A 23 -7.63 8.23 -12.95
CA VAL A 23 -8.37 9.20 -12.14
C VAL A 23 -8.04 10.66 -12.44
N ALA A 24 -6.97 10.95 -13.19
CA ALA A 24 -6.55 12.33 -13.46
C ALA A 24 -7.64 13.18 -14.13
N ASN A 25 -8.49 12.54 -14.95
CA ASN A 25 -9.61 13.17 -15.65
C ASN A 25 -10.98 12.57 -15.28
N ALA A 26 -11.06 11.80 -14.19
CA ALA A 26 -12.31 11.13 -13.81
C ALA A 26 -13.27 12.11 -13.13
N VAL A 27 -14.56 11.99 -13.46
CA VAL A 27 -15.63 12.83 -12.88
C VAL A 27 -15.98 12.41 -11.44
N ALA A 28 -15.60 11.18 -11.03
CA ALA A 28 -15.81 10.66 -9.69
C ALA A 28 -14.67 9.71 -9.27
N PRO A 29 -14.44 9.52 -7.95
CA PRO A 29 -13.48 8.53 -7.47
C PRO A 29 -13.81 7.10 -7.92
N ILE A 30 -12.77 6.33 -8.22
CA ILE A 30 -12.90 4.91 -8.58
C ILE A 30 -13.14 4.09 -7.31
N PRO A 31 -14.14 3.19 -7.27
CA PRO A 31 -14.30 2.25 -6.17
C PRO A 31 -13.14 1.23 -6.19
N PHE A 32 -12.18 1.39 -5.28
CA PHE A 32 -10.91 0.67 -5.34
C PHE A 32 -11.07 -0.83 -5.08
N THR A 33 -11.84 -1.22 -4.07
CA THR A 33 -11.99 -2.64 -3.70
C THR A 33 -12.57 -3.50 -4.84
N PRO A 34 -13.69 -3.12 -5.50
CA PRO A 34 -14.19 -3.88 -6.65
C PRO A 34 -13.22 -3.95 -7.84
N VAL A 35 -12.37 -2.94 -8.02
CA VAL A 35 -11.31 -3.00 -9.06
C VAL A 35 -10.32 -4.10 -8.73
N LEU A 36 -9.79 -4.14 -7.50
CA LEU A 36 -8.83 -5.19 -7.11
C LEU A 36 -9.43 -6.59 -7.18
N GLN A 37 -10.69 -6.76 -6.75
CA GLN A 37 -11.39 -8.05 -6.83
C GLN A 37 -11.42 -8.59 -8.27
N ARG A 38 -11.71 -7.74 -9.27
CA ARG A 38 -11.75 -8.14 -10.69
C ARG A 38 -10.36 -8.35 -11.27
N THR A 39 -9.45 -7.40 -11.06
CA THR A 39 -8.21 -7.33 -11.84
C THR A 39 -7.08 -8.17 -11.25
N VAL A 40 -7.09 -8.37 -9.92
CA VAL A 40 -6.04 -9.13 -9.22
C VAL A 40 -6.63 -10.37 -8.53
N GLY A 41 -7.85 -10.27 -7.98
CA GLY A 41 -8.52 -11.38 -7.30
C GLY A 41 -9.19 -12.40 -8.23
N GLY A 42 -9.35 -12.09 -9.53
CA GLY A 42 -10.00 -12.96 -10.50
C GLY A 42 -11.51 -13.16 -10.29
N ALA A 43 -12.14 -12.36 -9.42
CA ALA A 43 -13.56 -12.47 -9.11
C ALA A 43 -14.43 -12.09 -10.32
N SER A 44 -15.47 -12.88 -10.58
CA SER A 44 -16.49 -12.56 -11.58
C SER A 44 -17.31 -11.31 -11.18
N ALA A 45 -18.05 -10.74 -12.13
CA ALA A 45 -18.92 -9.60 -11.86
C ALA A 45 -19.92 -9.87 -10.72
N THR A 46 -20.41 -11.12 -10.60
CA THR A 46 -21.33 -11.57 -9.54
C THR A 46 -20.68 -11.74 -8.17
N GLU A 47 -19.36 -11.92 -8.12
CA GLU A 47 -18.58 -12.05 -6.88
C GLU A 47 -18.02 -10.70 -6.39
N THR A 48 -18.09 -9.67 -7.23
CA THR A 48 -17.61 -8.34 -6.88
C THR A 48 -18.66 -7.53 -6.12
N LYS A 49 -18.19 -6.70 -5.19
CA LYS A 49 -19.09 -5.88 -4.37
C LYS A 49 -19.87 -4.89 -5.25
N ALA A 50 -21.21 -4.98 -5.19
CA ALA A 50 -22.11 -4.10 -5.90
C ALA A 50 -22.09 -2.67 -5.30
N GLY A 51 -21.29 -1.79 -5.88
CA GLY A 51 -21.44 -0.32 -5.76
C GLY A 51 -20.92 0.37 -4.50
N LEU A 52 -20.75 -0.31 -3.36
CA LEU A 52 -20.27 0.33 -2.11
C LEU A 52 -18.82 -0.03 -1.80
N SER A 53 -17.87 0.83 -2.18
CA SER A 53 -16.45 0.68 -1.80
C SER A 53 -16.14 1.61 -0.63
N ASP A 54 -15.61 1.05 0.47
CA ASP A 54 -15.11 1.87 1.57
C ASP A 54 -13.82 2.62 1.17
N THR A 55 -13.08 2.06 0.23
CA THR A 55 -11.83 2.58 -0.26
C THR A 55 -12.06 3.16 -1.66
N SER A 56 -11.89 4.46 -1.80
CA SER A 56 -12.01 5.17 -3.07
C SER A 56 -10.64 5.63 -3.56
N PHE A 57 -10.41 5.53 -4.86
CA PHE A 57 -9.20 5.99 -5.51
C PHE A 57 -9.48 7.29 -6.27
N SER A 58 -8.69 8.33 -6.02
CA SER A 58 -8.94 9.68 -6.51
C SER A 58 -7.63 10.36 -6.94
N PRO A 59 -7.67 11.53 -7.61
CA PRO A 59 -6.46 12.29 -7.91
C PRO A 59 -5.57 12.46 -6.68
N GLY A 60 -4.29 12.09 -6.81
CA GLY A 60 -3.31 12.18 -5.72
C GLY A 60 -3.27 10.98 -4.77
N THR A 61 -4.19 10.01 -4.84
CA THR A 61 -4.16 8.81 -3.98
C THR A 61 -2.83 8.05 -4.10
N PHE A 62 -2.34 7.80 -5.31
CA PHE A 62 -1.05 7.13 -5.54
C PHE A 62 0.10 7.88 -4.86
N MET A 63 0.18 9.20 -5.06
CA MET A 63 1.23 10.03 -4.48
C MET A 63 1.14 10.09 -2.95
N ALA A 64 -0.07 10.17 -2.38
CA ALA A 64 -0.27 10.16 -0.94
C ALA A 64 0.16 8.83 -0.32
N ALA A 65 -0.28 7.70 -0.89
CA ALA A 65 0.11 6.36 -0.43
C ALA A 65 1.62 6.11 -0.59
N SER A 66 2.23 6.59 -1.67
CA SER A 66 3.68 6.48 -1.89
C SER A 66 4.46 7.28 -0.86
N ARG A 67 3.99 8.48 -0.50
CA ARG A 67 4.61 9.30 0.56
C ARG A 67 4.45 8.66 1.95
N ALA A 68 3.32 8.03 2.24
CA ALA A 68 3.12 7.28 3.48
C ALA A 68 4.16 6.16 3.62
N ALA A 69 4.36 5.35 2.57
CA ALA A 69 5.40 4.32 2.55
C ALA A 69 6.82 4.92 2.66
N GLY A 70 7.10 6.00 1.93
CA GLY A 70 8.39 6.69 1.97
C GLY A 70 8.73 7.29 3.35
N ALA A 71 7.75 7.81 4.07
CA ALA A 71 7.95 8.32 5.43
C ALA A 71 8.40 7.20 6.38
N ALA A 72 7.82 6.00 6.26
CA ALA A 72 8.20 4.87 7.08
C ALA A 72 9.58 4.31 6.72
N ILE A 73 9.95 4.31 5.44
CA ILE A 73 11.33 4.00 5.00
C ILE A 73 12.32 4.97 5.64
N ARG A 74 12.07 6.28 5.55
CA ARG A 74 12.95 7.30 6.13
C ARG A 74 13.08 7.17 7.64
N ALA A 75 11.99 6.81 8.33
CA ALA A 75 12.01 6.57 9.77
C ALA A 75 12.83 5.34 10.15
N VAL A 76 12.76 4.27 9.37
CA VAL A 76 13.63 3.10 9.53
C VAL A 76 15.09 3.48 9.33
N ASP A 77 15.41 4.24 8.29
CA ASP A 77 16.78 4.73 8.06
C ASP A 77 17.30 5.53 9.27
N ALA A 78 16.48 6.44 9.83
CA ALA A 78 16.85 7.24 10.99
C ALA A 78 17.19 6.37 12.22
N VAL A 79 16.38 5.33 12.46
CA VAL A 79 16.56 4.46 13.62
C VAL A 79 17.73 3.52 13.42
N VAL A 80 17.84 2.87 12.25
CA VAL A 80 18.88 1.88 11.97
C VAL A 80 20.27 2.51 11.89
N THR A 81 20.37 3.78 11.45
CA THR A 81 21.65 4.52 11.41
C THR A 81 22.00 5.24 12.71
N GLY A 82 21.15 5.15 13.74
CA GLY A 82 21.37 5.79 15.04
C GLY A 82 21.11 7.30 15.08
N GLU A 83 20.55 7.90 14.02
CA GLU A 83 20.13 9.31 14.02
C GLU A 83 19.09 9.60 15.11
N CYS A 84 18.21 8.63 15.40
CA CYS A 84 17.30 8.68 16.54
C CYS A 84 17.07 7.30 17.16
N ARG A 85 16.65 7.28 18.43
CA ARG A 85 16.29 6.02 19.12
C ARG A 85 14.92 5.47 18.71
N HIS A 86 13.99 6.37 18.37
CA HIS A 86 12.61 6.04 18.01
C HIS A 86 12.09 7.04 16.99
N ALA A 87 11.19 6.60 16.12
CA ALA A 87 10.50 7.44 15.15
C ALA A 87 9.00 7.12 15.13
N LEU A 88 8.17 8.17 15.00
CA LEU A 88 6.72 8.05 14.83
C LEU A 88 6.32 8.51 13.42
N CYS A 89 5.70 7.62 12.65
CA CYS A 89 5.19 7.92 11.32
C CYS A 89 3.69 8.21 11.37
N VAL A 90 3.31 9.49 11.37
CA VAL A 90 1.90 9.91 11.25
C VAL A 90 1.51 9.94 9.78
N VAL A 91 1.14 8.78 9.24
CA VAL A 91 0.89 8.60 7.80
C VAL A 91 -0.60 8.51 7.46
N ARG A 92 -0.94 9.01 6.26
CA ARG A 92 -2.25 8.85 5.64
C ARG A 92 -2.07 8.75 4.11
N PRO A 93 -2.73 7.82 3.40
CA PRO A 93 -3.67 6.79 3.89
C PRO A 93 -3.01 5.72 4.80
N PRO A 94 -3.80 4.94 5.56
CA PRO A 94 -3.29 3.77 6.30
C PRO A 94 -2.81 2.68 5.32
N GLY A 95 -2.20 1.61 5.86
CA GLY A 95 -1.62 0.56 5.02
C GLY A 95 -1.91 -0.90 5.39
N HIS A 96 -2.21 -1.20 6.65
CA HIS A 96 -2.18 -2.58 7.17
C HIS A 96 -3.14 -3.59 6.52
N HIS A 97 -4.18 -3.15 5.79
CA HIS A 97 -5.09 -4.04 5.07
C HIS A 97 -4.67 -4.33 3.62
N ALA A 98 -3.65 -3.65 3.11
CA ALA A 98 -3.13 -3.95 1.78
C ALA A 98 -2.26 -5.22 1.85
N GLY A 99 -2.82 -6.36 1.47
CA GLY A 99 -2.04 -7.59 1.30
C GLY A 99 -1.12 -7.52 0.07
N ILE A 100 -0.43 -8.62 -0.24
CA ILE A 100 0.53 -8.69 -1.35
C ILE A 100 -0.12 -8.23 -2.66
N ASN A 101 -1.35 -8.64 -2.91
CA ASN A 101 -2.13 -8.32 -4.10
C ASN A 101 -3.13 -7.16 -3.90
N GLY A 102 -2.98 -6.39 -2.82
CA GLY A 102 -3.92 -5.33 -2.44
C GLY A 102 -5.20 -5.81 -1.73
N LEU A 103 -5.41 -7.12 -1.70
CA LEU A 103 -6.46 -7.81 -0.93
C LEU A 103 -5.81 -8.69 0.14
N LEU A 104 -6.53 -8.99 1.21
CA LEU A 104 -6.10 -9.99 2.20
C LEU A 104 -6.09 -11.39 1.55
N GLU A 105 -5.20 -12.28 2.00
CA GLU A 105 -5.12 -13.64 1.44
C GLU A 105 -6.43 -14.43 1.63
N GLY A 106 -6.77 -15.28 0.64
CA GLY A 106 -8.02 -16.05 0.62
C GLY A 106 -9.27 -15.22 0.30
N ALA A 107 -9.10 -13.93 -0.02
CA ALA A 107 -10.20 -12.98 -0.03
C ALA A 107 -10.52 -12.46 -1.45
N ALA A 108 -10.75 -13.36 -2.41
CA ALA A 108 -11.53 -13.01 -3.61
C ALA A 108 -12.87 -12.35 -3.19
N CYS A 109 -13.37 -12.72 -2.01
CA CYS A 109 -14.51 -12.13 -1.32
C CYS A 109 -14.17 -10.99 -0.33
N SER A 110 -12.94 -10.45 -0.28
CA SER A 110 -12.60 -9.35 0.65
C SER A 110 -13.52 -8.17 0.37
N ALA A 111 -14.40 -7.85 1.31
CA ALA A 111 -15.40 -6.81 1.11
C ALA A 111 -14.84 -5.38 1.30
N SER A 112 -13.55 -5.26 1.62
CA SER A 112 -12.91 -4.04 2.10
C SER A 112 -11.40 -4.05 1.81
N CYS A 113 -10.87 -2.87 1.46
CA CYS A 113 -9.44 -2.55 1.56
C CYS A 113 -9.14 -1.65 2.77
N GLY A 114 -10.15 -1.31 3.57
CA GLY A 114 -10.10 -0.47 4.79
C GLY A 114 -9.27 0.78 4.63
N PHE A 115 -9.53 1.54 3.56
CA PHE A 115 -8.85 2.78 3.21
C PHE A 115 -7.35 2.62 2.87
N CYS A 116 -6.83 1.39 2.82
CA CYS A 116 -5.43 1.10 2.59
C CYS A 116 -5.10 0.95 1.10
N VAL A 117 -3.92 1.42 0.71
CA VAL A 117 -3.38 1.28 -0.66
C VAL A 117 -2.04 0.55 -0.64
N PHE A 118 -1.04 1.07 0.07
CA PHE A 118 0.23 0.37 0.28
C PHE A 118 0.45 0.07 1.75
N ASN A 119 0.95 -1.13 2.04
CA ASN A 119 1.21 -1.61 3.38
C ASN A 119 2.46 -0.95 3.95
N THR A 120 2.27 0.23 4.51
CA THR A 120 3.34 1.05 5.09
C THR A 120 4.13 0.29 6.15
N ALA A 121 3.45 -0.52 6.99
CA ALA A 121 4.11 -1.32 8.03
C ALA A 121 4.96 -2.46 7.43
N ALA A 122 4.42 -3.19 6.45
CA ALA A 122 5.18 -4.26 5.78
C ALA A 122 6.37 -3.71 4.98
N VAL A 123 6.20 -2.59 4.27
CA VAL A 123 7.30 -1.90 3.55
C VAL A 123 8.40 -1.50 4.53
N ALA A 124 8.05 -0.91 5.68
CA ALA A 124 9.03 -0.52 6.69
C ALA A 124 9.77 -1.73 7.28
N ALA A 125 9.05 -2.79 7.63
CA ALA A 125 9.65 -4.00 8.20
C ALA A 125 10.62 -4.68 7.21
N LEU A 126 10.22 -4.80 5.93
CA LEU A 126 11.08 -5.37 4.90
C LEU A 126 12.29 -4.48 4.64
N HIS A 127 12.12 -3.16 4.58
CA HIS A 127 13.24 -2.22 4.44
C HIS A 127 14.23 -2.38 5.60
N ALA A 128 13.74 -2.47 6.84
CA ALA A 128 14.56 -2.67 8.02
C ALA A 128 15.39 -3.97 7.95
N LEU A 129 14.82 -5.07 7.47
CA LEU A 129 15.53 -6.34 7.32
C LEU A 129 16.74 -6.26 6.37
N ASP A 130 16.68 -5.39 5.35
CA ASP A 130 17.79 -5.21 4.40
C ASP A 130 18.83 -4.22 4.91
N THR A 131 18.40 -3.18 5.61
CA THR A 131 19.30 -2.12 6.06
C THR A 131 19.95 -2.43 7.40
N TRP A 132 19.37 -3.33 8.18
CA TRP A 132 19.88 -3.67 9.49
C TRP A 132 21.12 -4.58 9.38
N VAL A 133 22.22 -4.15 10.00
CA VAL A 133 23.45 -4.93 10.08
C VAL A 133 23.68 -5.35 11.54
N PRO A 134 23.83 -6.66 11.83
CA PRO A 134 24.15 -7.12 13.18
C PRO A 134 25.45 -6.49 13.69
N GLY A 135 25.42 -5.84 14.85
CA GLY A 135 26.60 -5.22 15.48
C GLY A 135 26.98 -3.84 14.93
N GLY A 136 26.23 -3.28 13.97
CA GLY A 136 26.31 -1.88 13.56
C GLY A 136 25.67 -0.99 14.64
N ALA A 137 26.44 -0.02 15.12
CA ALA A 137 26.13 0.77 16.32
C ALA A 137 24.74 1.44 16.29
N ALA A 138 23.92 1.12 17.30
CA ALA A 138 22.83 1.95 17.79
C ALA A 138 22.65 1.70 19.30
N LEU A 139 23.66 2.06 20.08
CA LEU A 139 23.57 2.36 21.51
C LEU A 139 24.43 3.59 21.81
#